data_AF-A0A9P9QEG6-F1
#
_entry.id   AF-A0A9P9QEG6-F1
#
_cell.length_a   1.000
_cell.length_b   1.000
_cell.length_c   1.000
_cell.angle_alpha   90.00
_cell.angle_beta   90.00
_cell.angle_gamma   90.00
#
_symmetry.space_group_name_H-M   'P 1'
#
loop_
_entity.id
_entity.type
_entity.pdbx_description
1 polymer ?
#
loop_
_entity_poly.entity_id
_entity_poly.type
_entity_poly.pdbx_seq_one_letter_code
_entity_poly.pdbx_strand_id
1 'polypeptide(L)'
;MKVNPAPLHLAQTIITGLVVVFSIAILGTSAHTFAVYNKQRSTNPWWTPLWPQHFDTHGTKAIIASSVVTLVLLGASLIMSFIPKLALRQKYTLRALISLGTILPCFLLTLMTVVWAHVLNRRAPDLDTIQTWTCRYMNSGAGPQTSDIPSNLSNSTFKGLCQESKFALYGTLVSFLLLGISMGVTVVTWMADKWAARQTRKEGDEKGSIQS
;
A
#
# COMPACT_ATOMS: atom_id res chain seq x y z
N MET A 1 29.51 -16.36 17.88
CA MET A 1 28.36 -16.86 17.09
C MET A 1 28.44 -16.31 15.68
N LYS A 2 28.40 -17.16 14.66
CA LYS A 2 28.45 -16.77 13.24
C LYS A 2 27.04 -16.39 12.78
N VAL A 3 26.78 -15.11 12.52
CA VAL A 3 25.48 -14.63 12.07
C VAL A 3 25.33 -14.90 10.57
N ASN A 4 24.27 -15.62 10.19
CA ASN A 4 23.92 -15.84 8.79
C ASN A 4 22.86 -14.80 8.36
N PRO A 5 23.17 -13.87 7.45
CA PRO A 5 22.23 -12.83 7.00
C PRO A 5 21.24 -13.32 5.93
N ALA A 6 21.47 -14.50 5.32
CA ALA A 6 20.62 -15.05 4.26
C ALA A 6 19.10 -15.12 4.58
N PRO A 7 18.65 -15.61 5.76
CA PRO A 7 17.21 -15.66 6.09
C PRO A 7 16.57 -14.26 6.17
N LEU A 8 17.33 -13.24 6.58
CA LEU A 8 16.81 -11.88 6.71
C LEU A 8 16.59 -11.24 5.34
N HIS A 9 17.48 -11.51 4.37
CA HIS A 9 17.30 -11.08 2.97
C HIS A 9 16.07 -11.73 2.33
N LEU A 10 15.82 -13.00 2.62
CA LEU A 10 14.62 -13.71 2.15
C LEU A 10 13.34 -13.13 2.76
N ALA A 11 13.33 -12.90 4.08
CA ALA A 11 12.20 -12.27 4.77
C ALA A 11 11.87 -10.90 4.16
N GLN A 12 12.88 -10.08 3.88
CA GLN A 12 12.71 -8.78 3.22
C GLN A 12 12.05 -8.92 1.85
N THR A 13 12.53 -9.85 1.00
CA THR A 13 11.93 -10.05 -0.33
C THR A 13 10.47 -10.50 -0.28
N ILE A 14 10.11 -11.35 0.69
CA ILE A 14 8.73 -11.81 0.88
C ILE A 14 7.83 -10.64 1.30
N ILE A 15 8.27 -9.84 2.27
CA ILE A 15 7.49 -8.69 2.75
C ILE A 15 7.29 -7.69 1.61
N THR A 16 8.33 -7.37 0.84
CA THR A 16 8.21 -6.49 -0.33
C THR A 16 7.24 -7.06 -1.37
N GLY A 17 7.30 -8.37 -1.65
CA GLY A 17 6.34 -9.04 -2.54
C GLY A 17 4.90 -8.94 -2.06
N LEU A 18 4.65 -9.14 -0.76
CA LEU A 18 3.33 -8.96 -0.17
C LEU A 18 2.82 -7.53 -0.33
N VAL A 19 3.66 -6.52 -0.06
CA VAL A 19 3.26 -5.11 -0.24
C VAL A 19 2.90 -4.81 -1.69
N VAL A 20 3.64 -5.37 -2.66
CA VAL A 20 3.33 -5.22 -4.09
C VAL A 20 1.96 -5.83 -4.43
N VAL A 21 1.67 -7.04 -3.94
CA VAL A 21 0.36 -7.69 -4.15
C VAL A 21 -0.78 -6.86 -3.53
N PHE A 22 -0.60 -6.39 -2.30
CA PHE A 22 -1.57 -5.50 -1.66
C PHE A 22 -1.75 -4.20 -2.45
N SER A 23 -0.68 -3.60 -2.97
CA SER A 23 -0.75 -2.36 -3.77
C SER A 23 -1.59 -2.55 -5.03
N ILE A 24 -1.46 -3.70 -5.71
CA ILE A 24 -2.28 -4.03 -6.89
C ILE A 24 -3.76 -4.17 -6.49
N ALA A 25 -4.04 -4.91 -5.41
CA ALA A 25 -5.40 -5.12 -4.95
C ALA A 25 -6.08 -3.81 -4.51
N ILE A 26 -5.37 -2.97 -3.74
CA ILE A 26 -5.84 -1.64 -3.29
C ILE A 26 -6.08 -0.74 -4.50
N LEU A 27 -5.17 -0.72 -5.47
CA LEU A 27 -5.33 0.06 -6.70
C LEU A 27 -6.58 -0.40 -7.46
N GLY A 28 -6.76 -1.72 -7.62
CA GLY A 28 -7.91 -2.29 -8.31
C GLY A 28 -9.24 -1.89 -7.66
N THR A 29 -9.39 -2.09 -6.34
CA THR A 29 -10.64 -1.78 -5.63
C THR A 29 -10.91 -0.28 -5.52
N SER A 30 -9.88 0.54 -5.29
CA SER A 30 -10.05 2.01 -5.24
C SER A 30 -10.31 2.63 -6.62
N ALA A 31 -9.68 2.13 -7.68
CA ALA A 31 -9.94 2.58 -9.04
C ALA A 31 -11.33 2.16 -9.52
N HIS A 32 -11.77 0.93 -9.22
CA HIS A 32 -13.10 0.46 -9.60
C HIS A 32 -14.20 1.30 -8.93
N THR A 33 -14.13 1.49 -7.61
CA THR A 33 -15.10 2.32 -6.86
C THR A 33 -15.11 3.76 -7.37
N PHE A 34 -13.96 4.35 -7.69
CA PHE A 34 -13.86 5.68 -8.28
C PHE A 34 -14.43 5.76 -9.70
N ALA A 35 -14.25 4.73 -10.52
CA ALA A 35 -14.79 4.65 -11.87
C ALA A 35 -16.33 4.54 -11.87
N VAL A 36 -16.89 3.73 -10.98
CA VAL A 36 -18.36 3.63 -10.79
C VAL A 36 -18.93 4.99 -10.37
N TYR A 37 -18.30 5.64 -9.39
CA TYR A 37 -18.67 6.98 -8.96
C TYR A 37 -18.68 7.98 -10.12
N ASN A 38 -17.60 8.03 -10.91
CA ASN A 38 -17.48 9.00 -12.00
C ASN A 38 -18.50 8.75 -13.13
N LYS A 39 -18.84 7.48 -13.41
CA LYS A 39 -19.89 7.13 -14.37
C LYS A 39 -21.29 7.51 -13.87
N GLN A 40 -21.55 7.33 -12.57
CA GLN A 40 -22.89 7.53 -12.01
C GLN A 40 -23.18 8.99 -11.65
N ARG A 41 -22.17 9.80 -11.31
CA ARG A 41 -22.33 11.20 -10.93
C ARG A 41 -22.94 12.08 -12.02
N SER A 42 -22.74 11.75 -13.30
CA SER A 42 -23.25 12.52 -14.45
C SER A 42 -24.58 12.01 -15.01
N THR A 43 -25.21 11.00 -14.38
CA THR A 43 -26.44 10.41 -14.91
C THR A 43 -27.61 11.38 -14.70
N ASN A 44 -28.08 11.94 -15.81
CA ASN A 44 -29.31 12.71 -16.07
C ASN A 44 -29.84 13.66 -14.95
N PRO A 45 -29.80 15.00 -15.13
CA PRO A 45 -30.26 15.99 -14.15
C PRO A 45 -31.71 15.89 -13.68
N TRP A 46 -32.54 15.18 -14.45
CA TRP A 46 -33.97 15.01 -14.19
C TRP A 46 -34.29 13.91 -13.17
N TRP A 47 -33.26 13.17 -12.72
CA TRP A 47 -33.38 12.10 -11.75
C TRP A 47 -32.74 12.52 -10.43
N THR A 48 -33.27 12.02 -9.31
CA THR A 48 -32.69 12.30 -7.99
C THR A 48 -31.21 11.92 -8.00
N PRO A 49 -30.30 12.86 -7.67
CA PRO A 49 -28.87 12.59 -7.72
C PRO A 49 -28.54 11.49 -6.71
N LEU A 50 -28.16 10.32 -7.21
CA LEU A 50 -27.77 9.15 -6.41
C LEU A 50 -26.60 9.46 -5.46
N TRP A 51 -25.78 10.42 -5.85
CA TRP A 51 -24.61 10.88 -5.11
C TRP A 51 -24.82 12.34 -4.68
N PRO A 52 -24.43 12.72 -3.45
CA PRO A 52 -24.47 14.12 -3.01
C PRO A 52 -23.69 15.04 -3.95
N GLN A 53 -24.13 16.29 -4.11
CA GLN A 53 -23.38 17.30 -4.89
C GLN A 53 -22.02 17.64 -4.26
N HIS A 54 -21.94 17.65 -2.92
CA HIS A 54 -20.73 17.99 -2.14
C HIS A 54 -19.99 16.75 -1.66
N PHE A 55 -19.42 16.01 -2.61
CA PHE A 55 -18.76 14.74 -2.34
C PHE A 55 -17.24 14.88 -2.29
N ASP A 56 -16.61 14.42 -1.20
CA ASP A 56 -15.15 14.45 -1.09
C ASP A 56 -14.51 13.19 -1.70
N THR A 57 -13.79 13.40 -2.81
CA THR A 57 -13.07 12.34 -3.53
C THR A 57 -11.57 12.35 -3.25
N HIS A 58 -11.07 13.30 -2.45
CA HIS A 58 -9.64 13.45 -2.18
C HIS A 58 -9.07 12.23 -1.43
N GLY A 59 -9.84 11.64 -0.51
CA GLY A 59 -9.44 10.41 0.18
C GLY A 59 -9.18 9.24 -0.76
N THR A 60 -10.12 8.95 -1.67
CA THR A 60 -9.96 7.86 -2.65
C THR A 60 -8.84 8.16 -3.64
N LYS A 61 -8.71 9.40 -4.12
CA LYS A 61 -7.60 9.81 -4.99
C LYS A 61 -6.24 9.63 -4.32
N ALA A 62 -6.12 9.91 -3.02
CA ALA A 62 -4.89 9.69 -2.25
C ALA A 62 -4.56 8.19 -2.12
N ILE A 63 -5.56 7.32 -1.93
CA ILE A 63 -5.38 5.86 -1.91
C ILE A 63 -4.90 5.35 -3.29
N ILE A 64 -5.47 5.85 -4.38
CA ILE A 64 -5.02 5.51 -5.74
C ILE A 64 -3.58 5.97 -5.95
N ALA A 65 -3.27 7.23 -5.63
CA ALA A 65 -1.93 7.78 -5.82
C ALA A 65 -0.87 7.02 -5.02
N SER A 66 -1.14 6.75 -3.74
CA SER A 66 -0.21 6.03 -2.86
C SER A 66 0.01 4.58 -3.29
N SER A 67 -1.04 3.88 -3.74
CA SER A 67 -0.91 2.50 -4.24
C SER A 67 -0.11 2.43 -5.55
N VAL A 68 -0.29 3.37 -6.49
CA VAL A 68 0.51 3.45 -7.72
C VAL A 68 1.99 3.71 -7.40
N VAL A 69 2.27 4.70 -6.56
CA VAL A 69 3.65 5.06 -6.20
C VAL A 69 4.34 3.87 -5.51
N THR A 70 3.66 3.24 -4.55
CA THR A 70 4.18 2.06 -3.84
C THR A 70 4.43 0.90 -4.79
N LEU A 71 3.50 0.63 -5.71
CA LEU A 71 3.63 -0.42 -6.71
C LEU A 71 4.84 -0.21 -7.64
N VAL A 72 5.03 1.01 -8.13
CA VAL A 72 6.15 1.32 -9.05
C VAL A 72 7.50 1.21 -8.33
N LEU A 73 7.64 1.87 -7.18
CA LEU A 73 8.89 1.90 -6.41
C LEU A 73 9.29 0.49 -5.92
N LEU A 74 8.35 -0.23 -5.30
CA LEU A 74 8.64 -1.56 -4.76
C LEU A 74 8.64 -2.63 -5.82
N GLY A 75 7.80 -2.53 -6.85
CA GLY A 75 7.81 -3.43 -8.01
C GLY A 75 9.15 -3.34 -8.74
N ALA A 76 9.65 -2.13 -9.01
CA ALA A 76 10.95 -1.94 -9.65
C ALA A 76 12.10 -2.49 -8.79
N SER A 77 12.09 -2.23 -7.47
CA SER A 77 13.13 -2.75 -6.56
C SER A 77 13.09 -4.28 -6.43
N LEU A 78 11.90 -4.88 -6.44
CA LEU A 78 11.70 -6.33 -6.43
C LEU A 78 12.22 -6.98 -7.72
N ILE A 79 11.88 -6.43 -8.89
CA ILE A 79 12.40 -6.89 -10.19
C ILE A 79 13.93 -6.79 -10.23
N MET A 80 14.49 -5.68 -9.74
CA MET A 80 15.94 -5.49 -9.66
C MET A 80 16.62 -6.54 -8.76
N SER A 81 15.94 -6.99 -7.70
CA SER A 81 16.44 -8.04 -6.81
C SER A 81 16.51 -9.42 -7.45
N PHE A 82 15.72 -9.70 -8.49
CA PHE A 82 15.77 -10.97 -9.23
C PHE A 82 16.87 -11.00 -10.29
N ILE A 83 17.41 -9.85 -10.69
CA ILE A 83 18.45 -9.76 -11.71
C ILE A 83 19.81 -9.94 -11.03
N PRO A 84 20.51 -11.09 -11.21
CA PRO A 84 21.75 -11.38 -10.49
C PRO A 84 22.90 -10.41 -10.82
N LYS A 85 22.86 -9.75 -12.00
CA LYS A 85 23.81 -8.70 -12.39
C LYS A 85 23.61 -7.38 -11.64
N LEU A 86 22.41 -7.13 -11.13
CA LEU A 86 22.03 -5.92 -10.38
C LEU A 86 21.91 -6.19 -8.87
N ALA A 87 21.95 -7.46 -8.45
CA ALA A 87 22.09 -7.84 -7.06
C ALA A 87 23.46 -7.35 -6.56
N LEU A 88 23.49 -6.15 -5.96
CA LEU A 88 24.65 -5.47 -5.35
C LEU A 88 25.21 -6.24 -4.13
N ARG A 89 25.49 -7.53 -4.30
CA ARG A 89 25.85 -8.51 -3.26
C ARG A 89 27.15 -8.15 -2.55
N GLN A 90 28.00 -7.37 -3.21
CA GLN A 90 29.30 -6.94 -2.69
C GLN A 90 29.26 -5.57 -2.00
N LYS A 91 28.18 -4.78 -2.15
CA LYS A 91 28.01 -3.43 -1.57
C LYS A 91 26.78 -3.38 -0.66
N TYR A 92 26.86 -4.03 0.50
CA TYR A 92 25.75 -4.16 1.46
C TYR A 92 25.22 -2.80 1.97
N THR A 93 26.08 -1.78 2.11
CA THR A 93 25.68 -0.41 2.47
C THR A 93 24.84 0.25 1.38
N LEU A 94 25.25 0.12 0.11
CA LEU A 94 24.54 0.71 -1.03
C LEU A 94 23.17 0.06 -1.23
N ARG A 95 23.10 -1.27 -1.08
CA ARG A 95 21.83 -2.02 -1.14
C ARG A 95 20.85 -1.57 -0.05
N ALA A 96 21.34 -1.43 1.19
CA ALA A 96 20.51 -0.94 2.30
C ALA A 96 20.03 0.49 2.07
N LEU A 97 20.89 1.38 1.56
CA LEU A 97 20.50 2.76 1.22
C LEU A 97 19.45 2.84 0.13
N ILE A 98 19.58 2.06 -0.95
CA ILE A 98 18.58 2.01 -2.04
C ILE A 98 17.25 1.48 -1.50
N SER A 99 17.29 0.40 -0.71
CA SER A 99 16.10 -0.17 -0.08
C SER A 99 15.41 0.84 0.84
N LEU A 100 16.15 1.51 1.73
CA LEU A 100 15.62 2.55 2.61
C LEU A 100 15.10 3.75 1.82
N GLY A 101 15.82 4.19 0.79
CA GLY A 101 15.41 5.27 -0.10
C GLY A 101 14.12 4.98 -0.88
N THR A 102 13.77 3.70 -1.04
CA THR A 102 12.53 3.26 -1.67
C THR A 102 11.41 3.07 -0.64
N ILE A 103 11.70 2.43 0.50
CA ILE A 103 10.71 2.09 1.55
C ILE A 103 10.25 3.35 2.30
N LEU A 104 11.17 4.24 2.66
CA LEU A 104 10.87 5.45 3.44
C LEU A 104 9.81 6.36 2.80
N PRO A 105 9.92 6.76 1.51
CA PRO A 105 8.88 7.57 0.88
C PRO A 105 7.54 6.83 0.79
N CYS A 106 7.54 5.52 0.52
CA CYS A 106 6.31 4.72 0.49
C CYS A 106 5.64 4.65 1.88
N PHE A 107 6.45 4.48 2.94
CA PHE A 107 5.98 4.44 4.32
C PHE A 107 5.34 5.77 4.73
N LEU A 108 5.99 6.90 4.45
CA LEU A 108 5.44 8.22 4.75
C LEU A 108 4.17 8.49 3.94
N LEU A 109 4.17 8.16 2.65
CA LEU A 109 3.02 8.39 1.78
C LEU A 109 1.80 7.57 2.21
N THR A 110 1.98 6.29 2.55
CA THR A 110 0.90 5.42 3.04
C THR A 110 0.38 5.88 4.40
N LEU A 111 1.25 6.32 5.31
CA LEU A 111 0.84 6.93 6.58
C LEU A 111 -0.04 8.17 6.37
N MET A 112 0.43 9.12 5.56
CA MET A 112 -0.30 10.35 5.29
C MET A 112 -1.65 10.05 4.62
N THR A 113 -1.68 9.09 3.71
CA THR A 113 -2.91 8.65 3.04
C THR A 113 -3.92 8.06 4.01
N VAL A 114 -3.49 7.16 4.91
CA VAL A 114 -4.36 6.52 5.91
C VAL A 114 -4.93 7.57 6.87
N VAL A 115 -4.08 8.45 7.39
CA VAL A 115 -4.50 9.55 8.27
C VAL A 115 -5.52 10.45 7.56
N TRP A 116 -5.20 10.87 6.34
CA TRP A 116 -6.09 11.73 5.55
C TRP A 116 -7.44 11.08 5.27
N ALA A 117 -7.45 9.81 4.83
CA ALA A 117 -8.68 9.06 4.57
C ALA A 117 -9.54 8.91 5.84
N HIS A 118 -8.93 8.66 7.00
CA HIS A 118 -9.65 8.60 8.26
C HIS A 118 -10.21 9.95 8.71
N VAL A 119 -9.45 11.04 8.54
CA VAL A 119 -9.91 12.39 8.86
C VAL A 119 -11.12 12.75 8.01
N LEU A 120 -11.08 12.48 6.70
CA LEU A 120 -12.20 12.73 5.79
C LEU A 120 -13.43 11.88 6.17
N ASN A 121 -13.23 10.58 6.43
CA ASN A 121 -14.33 9.69 6.80
C ASN A 121 -15.01 10.08 8.13
N ARG A 122 -14.32 10.79 9.04
CA ARG A 122 -14.89 11.30 10.30
C ARG A 122 -15.77 12.55 10.13
N ARG A 123 -15.71 13.21 8.98
CA ARG A 123 -16.54 14.40 8.69
C ARG A 123 -17.95 14.05 8.22
N ALA A 124 -18.27 12.76 8.06
CA ALA A 124 -19.63 12.32 7.78
C ALA A 124 -20.52 12.54 9.02
N PRO A 125 -21.77 13.02 8.86
CA PRO A 125 -22.50 13.18 7.61
C PRO A 125 -22.35 14.54 6.90
N ASP A 126 -21.63 15.50 7.46
CA ASP A 126 -21.52 16.86 6.89
C ASP A 126 -20.81 16.87 5.53
N LEU A 127 -19.79 16.03 5.37
CA LEU A 127 -19.08 15.77 4.11
C LEU A 127 -18.94 14.26 3.90
N ASP A 128 -19.67 13.72 2.94
CA ASP A 128 -19.64 12.29 2.62
C ASP A 128 -18.52 11.95 1.62
N THR A 129 -17.87 10.80 1.83
CA THR A 129 -16.87 10.19 0.95
C THR A 129 -17.46 8.98 0.22
N ILE A 130 -16.78 8.46 -0.82
CA ILE A 130 -17.20 7.23 -1.52
C ILE A 130 -17.45 6.11 -0.51
N GLN A 131 -16.56 5.98 0.49
CA GLN A 131 -16.66 4.94 1.51
C GLN A 131 -17.84 5.17 2.47
N THR A 132 -17.99 6.37 3.06
CA THR A 132 -19.05 6.60 4.06
C THR A 132 -20.43 6.51 3.44
N TRP A 133 -20.60 7.01 2.22
CA TRP A 133 -21.85 6.95 1.47
C TRP A 133 -22.22 5.52 1.10
N THR A 134 -21.34 4.80 0.39
CA THR A 134 -21.64 3.42 -0.05
C THR A 134 -21.90 2.49 1.14
N CYS A 135 -21.20 2.70 2.25
CA CYS A 135 -21.43 1.94 3.47
C CYS A 135 -22.67 2.36 4.26
N ARG A 136 -23.14 3.61 4.16
CA ARG A 136 -24.42 4.03 4.74
C ARG A 136 -25.59 3.37 4.00
N TYR A 137 -25.49 3.29 2.67
CA TYR A 137 -26.57 2.79 1.82
C TYR A 137 -26.52 1.30 1.49
N MET A 138 -25.53 0.54 1.99
CA MET A 138 -25.44 -0.91 1.71
C MET A 138 -26.61 -1.73 2.26
N ASN A 139 -27.29 -1.22 3.31
CA ASN A 139 -28.41 -1.89 4.00
C ASN A 139 -29.72 -1.10 3.91
N SER A 140 -29.72 0.07 3.25
CA SER A 140 -30.94 0.83 3.05
C SER A 140 -31.87 -0.01 2.17
N GLY A 141 -33.10 -0.28 2.62
CA GLY A 141 -34.11 -0.90 1.77
C GLY A 141 -34.21 -0.13 0.46
N ALA A 142 -34.43 -0.84 -0.66
CA ALA A 142 -34.75 -0.18 -1.92
C ALA A 142 -35.82 0.88 -1.63
N GLY A 143 -35.55 2.15 -1.95
CA GLY A 143 -36.58 3.18 -1.87
C GLY A 143 -37.83 2.70 -2.63
N PRO A 144 -39.03 3.18 -2.27
CA PRO A 144 -40.26 2.76 -2.95
C PRO A 144 -40.04 2.76 -4.46
N GLN A 145 -40.32 1.61 -5.10
CA GLN A 145 -40.09 1.30 -6.51
C GLN A 145 -41.01 2.11 -7.44
N THR A 146 -41.13 3.41 -7.21
CA THR A 146 -41.98 4.33 -7.97
C THR A 146 -41.17 5.16 -8.98
N SER A 147 -39.88 4.87 -9.13
CA SER A 147 -39.04 5.51 -10.13
C SER A 147 -38.07 4.47 -10.67
N ASP A 148 -37.91 4.43 -11.98
CA ASP A 148 -37.16 3.48 -12.81
C ASP A 148 -35.66 3.34 -12.45
N ILE A 149 -35.29 3.09 -11.20
CA ILE A 149 -33.89 2.95 -10.78
C ILE A 149 -33.26 1.82 -11.63
N PRO A 150 -32.19 2.11 -12.40
CA PRO A 150 -31.57 1.12 -13.27
C PRO A 150 -31.19 -0.13 -12.47
N SER A 151 -31.44 -1.33 -13.01
CA SER A 151 -31.21 -2.62 -12.32
C SER A 151 -29.77 -2.84 -11.84
N ASN A 152 -28.82 -2.03 -12.32
CA ASN A 152 -27.43 -1.93 -11.88
C ASN A 152 -27.20 -1.11 -10.59
N LEU A 153 -28.23 -0.45 -10.04
CA LEU A 153 -28.21 0.31 -8.78
C LEU A 153 -28.94 -0.44 -7.66
N SER A 154 -28.71 -1.75 -7.56
CA SER A 154 -29.19 -2.58 -6.46
C SER A 154 -28.37 -2.37 -5.18
N ASN A 155 -28.98 -2.63 -4.02
CA ASN A 155 -28.30 -2.72 -2.72
C ASN A 155 -27.07 -3.63 -2.75
N SER A 156 -27.08 -4.68 -3.57
CA SER A 156 -25.94 -5.57 -3.76
C SER A 156 -24.71 -4.86 -4.35
N THR A 157 -24.94 -3.91 -5.25
CA THR A 157 -23.88 -3.08 -5.86
C THR A 157 -23.25 -2.18 -4.80
N PHE A 158 -24.05 -1.46 -4.00
CA PHE A 158 -23.55 -0.62 -2.90
C PHE A 158 -22.80 -1.41 -1.83
N LYS A 159 -23.26 -2.63 -1.51
CA LYS A 159 -22.55 -3.55 -0.62
C LYS A 159 -21.17 -3.91 -1.16
N GLY A 160 -21.06 -4.25 -2.45
CA GLY A 160 -19.79 -4.50 -3.11
C GLY A 160 -18.86 -3.29 -3.05
N LEU A 161 -19.34 -2.10 -3.42
CA LEU A 161 -18.55 -0.87 -3.35
C LEU A 161 -18.09 -0.51 -1.94
N CYS A 162 -18.92 -0.75 -0.91
CA CYS A 162 -18.53 -0.54 0.47
C CYS A 162 -17.41 -1.50 0.90
N GLN A 163 -17.51 -2.78 0.52
CA GLN A 163 -16.47 -3.78 0.82
C GLN A 163 -15.15 -3.44 0.11
N GLU A 164 -15.21 -3.07 -1.17
CA GLU A 164 -14.04 -2.65 -1.95
C GLU A 164 -13.37 -1.40 -1.36
N SER A 165 -14.16 -0.38 -0.99
CA SER A 165 -13.66 0.86 -0.39
C SER A 165 -13.03 0.61 0.99
N LYS A 166 -13.66 -0.23 1.82
CA LYS A 166 -13.10 -0.65 3.11
C LYS A 166 -11.81 -1.43 2.93
N PHE A 167 -11.78 -2.39 1.99
CA PHE A 167 -10.59 -3.15 1.68
C PHE A 167 -9.45 -2.23 1.23
N ALA A 168 -9.72 -1.23 0.39
CA ALA A 168 -8.71 -0.29 -0.06
C ALA A 168 -8.09 0.48 1.12
N LEU A 169 -8.92 0.98 2.05
CA LEU A 169 -8.45 1.71 3.23
C LEU A 169 -7.67 0.80 4.20
N TYR A 170 -8.25 -0.33 4.60
CA TYR A 170 -7.58 -1.26 5.53
C TYR A 170 -6.35 -1.93 4.90
N GLY A 171 -6.39 -2.21 3.59
CA GLY A 171 -5.23 -2.70 2.84
C GLY A 171 -4.09 -1.69 2.83
N THR A 172 -4.39 -0.39 2.75
CA THR A 172 -3.37 0.66 2.87
C THR A 172 -2.76 0.69 4.27
N LEU A 173 -3.56 0.49 5.33
CA LEU A 173 -3.06 0.35 6.70
C LEU A 173 -2.15 -0.88 6.86
N VAL A 174 -2.54 -2.03 6.30
CA VAL A 174 -1.70 -3.25 6.32
C VAL A 174 -0.40 -3.01 5.56
N SER A 175 -0.45 -2.34 4.40
CA SER A 175 0.74 -1.99 3.62
C SER A 175 1.68 -1.06 4.40
N PHE A 176 1.14 -0.08 5.12
CA PHE A 176 1.91 0.78 6.02
C PHE A 176 2.65 -0.02 7.11
N LEU A 177 1.97 -0.96 7.77
CA LEU A 177 2.58 -1.81 8.79
C LEU A 177 3.68 -2.71 8.21
N LEU A 178 3.41 -3.34 7.06
CA LEU A 178 4.40 -4.16 6.35
C LEU A 178 5.62 -3.35 5.92
N LEU A 179 5.44 -2.10 5.50
CA LEU A 179 6.54 -1.18 5.17
C LEU A 179 7.38 -0.83 6.41
N GLY A 180 6.74 -0.60 7.55
CA GLY A 180 7.44 -0.38 8.82
C GLY A 180 8.28 -1.59 9.23
N ILE A 181 7.71 -2.79 9.13
CA ILE A 181 8.44 -4.05 9.39
C ILE A 181 9.59 -4.22 8.40
N SER A 182 9.36 -3.98 7.10
CA SER A 182 10.39 -4.06 6.05
C SER A 182 11.55 -3.09 6.30
N MET A 183 11.26 -1.87 6.76
CA MET A 183 12.27 -0.90 7.16
C MET A 183 13.11 -1.44 8.33
N GLY A 184 12.47 -1.99 9.36
CA GLY A 184 13.15 -2.62 10.49
C GLY A 184 14.05 -3.77 10.06
N VAL A 185 13.55 -4.68 9.23
CA VAL A 185 14.32 -5.80 8.67
C VAL A 185 15.52 -5.29 7.86
N THR A 186 15.34 -4.23 7.06
CA THR A 186 16.42 -3.62 6.25
C THR A 186 17.55 -3.05 7.14
N VAL A 187 17.20 -2.46 8.28
CA VAL A 187 18.20 -1.94 9.23
C VAL A 187 18.92 -3.11 9.93
N VAL A 188 18.19 -4.14 10.33
CA VAL A 188 18.77 -5.34 10.96
C VAL A 188 19.67 -6.11 10.00
N THR A 189 19.27 -6.31 8.74
CA THR A 189 20.12 -6.94 7.70
C THR A 189 21.41 -6.16 7.50
N TRP A 190 21.31 -4.83 7.40
CA TRP A 190 22.47 -3.96 7.25
C TRP A 190 23.44 -4.05 8.44
N MET A 191 22.91 -4.06 9.67
CA MET A 191 23.73 -4.23 10.88
C MET A 191 24.40 -5.61 10.91
N ALA A 192 23.68 -6.68 10.57
CA ALA A 192 24.20 -8.04 10.50
C ALA A 192 25.32 -8.16 9.45
N ASP A 193 25.11 -7.61 8.24
CA ASP A 193 26.10 -7.60 7.17
C ASP A 193 27.36 -6.81 7.59
N LYS A 194 27.18 -5.65 8.25
CA LYS A 194 28.29 -4.84 8.77
C LYS A 194 29.06 -5.56 9.89
N TRP A 195 28.36 -6.31 10.75
CA TRP A 195 28.99 -7.07 11.82
C TRP A 195 29.77 -8.28 11.27
N ALA A 196 29.19 -9.01 10.31
CA ALA A 196 29.86 -10.11 9.62
C ALA A 196 31.14 -9.64 8.90
N ALA A 197 31.09 -8.52 8.18
CA ALA A 197 32.26 -7.94 7.51
C ALA A 197 33.38 -7.51 8.48
N ARG A 198 33.03 -7.10 9.72
CA ARG A 198 34.02 -6.78 10.77
C ARG A 198 34.68 -8.05 11.32
N GLN A 199 33.92 -9.12 11.53
CA GLN A 199 34.46 -10.39 11.99
C GLN A 199 35.47 -10.96 10.99
N THR A 200 35.14 -10.96 9.69
CA THR A 200 36.06 -11.45 8.65
C THR A 200 37.36 -10.66 8.56
N ARG A 201 37.33 -9.35 8.87
CA ARG A 201 38.56 -8.53 8.93
C ARG A 201 39.43 -8.94 10.11
N LYS A 202 38.84 -9.08 11.30
CA LYS A 202 39.59 -9.50 12.51
C LYS A 202 40.23 -10.87 12.36
N GLU A 203 39.48 -11.85 11.84
CA GLU A 203 40.00 -13.20 11.57
C GLU A 203 41.12 -13.21 10.51
N GLY A 204 41.10 -12.27 9.56
CA GLY A 204 42.15 -12.10 8.56
C GLY A 204 43.44 -11.51 9.16
N ASP A 205 43.31 -10.50 10.02
CA ASP A 205 44.44 -9.86 10.70
C ASP A 205 45.14 -10.84 11.66
N GLU A 206 44.39 -11.65 12.41
CA GLU A 206 44.95 -12.69 13.31
C GLU A 206 45.70 -13.79 12.56
N LYS A 207 45.21 -14.22 11.39
CA LYS A 207 45.92 -15.22 10.57
C LYS A 207 47.19 -14.66 9.93
N GLY A 208 47.18 -13.39 9.54
CA GLY A 208 48.35 -12.70 9.01
C GLY A 208 49.46 -12.53 10.05
N SER A 209 49.12 -12.29 11.32
CA SER A 209 50.11 -12.16 12.38
C SER A 209 50.75 -13.48 12.83
N ILE A 210 50.10 -14.63 12.59
CA ILE A 210 50.64 -15.96 12.96
C ILE A 210 51.61 -16.50 11.89
N GLN A 211 51.56 -15.96 10.66
CA GLN A 211 52.44 -16.37 9.56
C GLN A 211 53.70 -15.50 9.39
N SER A 212 53.89 -14.46 10.22
CA SER A 212 55.10 -13.62 10.25
C SER A 212 55.95 -13.92 11.47
#